data_AF-A0A6P0X7T6-F1
#
_entry.id   AF-A0A6P0X7T6-F1
#
_cell.length_a   1.000
_cell.length_b   1.000
_cell.length_c   1.000
_cell.angle_alpha   90.00
_cell.angle_beta   90.00
_cell.angle_gamma   90.00
#
_symmetry.space_group_name_H-M   'P 1'
#
loop_
_entity.id
_entity.type
_entity.pdbx_description
1 polymer ?
#
loop_
_entity_poly.entity_id
_entity_poly.type
_entity_poly.pdbx_seq_one_letter_code
_entity_poly.pdbx_strand_id
1 'polypeptide(L)'
;MLLAFHLNVEIEAPQSVLPNTVFETIIKIPYDSSSQQILSNGKSGPLNMGAVLILPEGFKLAPNNLIPKEIKEKTKGTYIQPYSTSKDNILVVGPIPGNKNKEIIFPILSPDPGKNKNVHFLKYPIYVGGNRGRGQIYPAGDKSNNNPIISLHSGKVVKIENLEQ
;
A
#
# COMPACT_ATOMS: atom_id res chain seq x y z
N MET A 1 6.15 6.50 12.75
CA MET A 1 5.24 6.32 11.59
C MET A 1 3.82 6.50 12.10
N LEU A 2 3.26 7.70 11.97
CA LEU A 2 1.88 7.98 12.39
C LEU A 2 0.96 7.51 11.24
N LEU A 3 0.39 6.31 11.37
CA LEU A 3 -0.64 5.82 10.45
C LEU A 3 -1.94 6.58 10.75
N ALA A 4 -2.45 7.35 9.80
CA ALA A 4 -3.71 8.07 9.94
C ALA A 4 -4.88 7.07 9.97
N PHE A 5 -5.57 6.99 11.12
CA PHE A 5 -6.65 6.04 11.44
C PHE A 5 -8.00 6.27 10.72
N HIS A 6 -8.06 6.98 9.59
CA HIS A 6 -9.32 7.29 8.89
C HIS A 6 -9.30 6.92 7.39
N LEU A 7 -8.36 6.08 6.96
CA LEU A 7 -8.31 5.57 5.59
C LEU A 7 -9.01 4.21 5.53
N ASN A 8 -10.13 4.15 4.80
CA ASN A 8 -10.78 2.88 4.49
C ASN A 8 -9.90 2.09 3.50
N VAL A 9 -9.66 0.83 3.84
CA VAL A 9 -8.93 -0.12 3.00
C VAL A 9 -9.76 -1.40 2.97
N GLU A 10 -10.09 -1.85 1.77
CA GLU A 10 -10.87 -3.06 1.56
C GLU A 10 -9.97 -4.14 0.97
N ILE A 11 -10.26 -5.39 1.32
CA ILE A 11 -9.55 -6.56 0.82
C ILE A 11 -10.56 -7.60 0.33
N GLU A 12 -10.35 -8.10 -0.88
CA GLU A 12 -11.09 -9.21 -1.45
C GLU A 12 -10.12 -10.35 -1.72
N ALA A 13 -10.39 -11.51 -1.14
CA ALA A 13 -9.63 -12.73 -1.33
C ALA A 13 -10.60 -13.93 -1.41
N PRO A 14 -10.22 -15.02 -2.07
CA PRO A 14 -11.01 -16.25 -2.07
C PRO A 14 -11.25 -16.74 -0.63
N GLN A 15 -12.44 -17.30 -0.38
CA GLN A 15 -12.77 -17.90 0.91
C GLN A 15 -11.80 -19.03 1.29
N SER A 16 -11.32 -19.77 0.30
CA SER A 16 -10.38 -20.89 0.46
C SER A 16 -9.51 -21.03 -0.78
N VAL A 17 -8.30 -21.53 -0.60
CA VAL A 17 -7.34 -21.80 -1.69
C VAL A 17 -6.76 -23.20 -1.53
N LEU A 18 -6.52 -23.87 -2.65
CA LEU A 18 -5.81 -25.14 -2.67
C LEU A 18 -4.30 -24.93 -2.47
N PRO A 19 -3.55 -25.96 -2.03
CA PRO A 19 -2.09 -25.92 -1.99
C PRO A 19 -1.47 -25.65 -3.36
N ASN A 20 -0.28 -25.03 -3.37
CA ASN A 20 0.53 -24.79 -4.58
C ASN A 20 -0.27 -24.18 -5.75
N THR A 21 -1.17 -23.25 -5.45
CA THR A 21 -2.10 -22.66 -6.42
C THR A 21 -1.93 -21.15 -6.44
N VAL A 22 -1.96 -20.56 -7.63
CA VAL A 22 -1.95 -19.10 -7.81
C VAL A 22 -3.37 -18.57 -7.69
N PHE A 23 -3.57 -17.54 -6.87
CA PHE A 23 -4.84 -16.85 -6.71
C PHE A 23 -4.63 -15.34 -6.61
N GLU A 24 -5.72 -14.59 -6.81
CA GLU A 24 -5.72 -13.14 -6.73
C GLU A 24 -6.17 -12.68 -5.34
N THR A 25 -5.54 -11.64 -4.82
CA THR A 25 -6.06 -10.84 -3.72
C THR A 25 -6.09 -9.39 -4.16
N ILE A 26 -7.24 -8.75 -4.00
CA ILE A 26 -7.50 -7.40 -4.47
C ILE A 26 -7.55 -6.48 -3.25
N ILE A 27 -6.75 -5.42 -3.28
CA ILE A 27 -6.78 -4.36 -2.27
C ILE A 27 -7.37 -3.11 -2.89
N LYS A 28 -8.42 -2.56 -2.28
CA LYS A 28 -9.06 -1.32 -2.72
C LYS A 28 -8.80 -0.23 -1.71
N ILE A 29 -8.36 0.93 -2.20
CA ILE A 29 -8.14 2.13 -1.38
C ILE A 29 -9.05 3.22 -1.96
N PRO A 30 -10.37 3.17 -1.66
CA PRO A 30 -11.34 4.07 -2.29
C PRO A 30 -11.00 5.50 -1.94
N TYR A 31 -11.02 6.42 -2.91
CA TYR A 31 -10.91 7.87 -2.68
C TYR A 31 -11.58 8.63 -3.83
N ASP A 32 -11.95 9.89 -3.62
CA ASP A 32 -12.55 10.71 -4.67
C ASP A 32 -11.49 11.07 -5.73
N SER A 33 -11.78 10.75 -6.99
CA SER A 33 -10.88 11.03 -8.12
C SER A 33 -10.64 12.53 -8.33
N SER A 34 -11.54 13.39 -7.85
CA SER A 34 -11.38 14.85 -7.90
C SER A 34 -10.43 15.40 -6.82
N SER A 35 -10.12 14.59 -5.80
CA SER A 35 -9.27 15.01 -4.69
C SER A 35 -7.84 15.28 -5.16
N GLN A 36 -7.29 16.38 -4.68
CA GLN A 36 -5.92 16.80 -4.91
C GLN A 36 -5.17 16.93 -3.57
N GLN A 37 -3.84 16.92 -3.64
CA GLN A 37 -2.97 17.12 -2.49
C GLN A 37 -1.90 18.17 -2.80
N ILE A 38 -1.33 18.76 -1.75
CA ILE A 38 -0.18 19.66 -1.86
C ILE A 38 1.07 18.81 -2.17
N LEU A 39 1.70 19.09 -3.30
CA LEU A 39 2.96 18.48 -3.72
C LEU A 39 4.15 19.11 -2.97
N SER A 40 5.34 18.52 -3.11
CA SER A 40 6.55 19.06 -2.48
C SER A 40 6.90 20.49 -2.91
N ASN A 41 6.47 20.90 -4.11
CA ASN A 41 6.66 22.25 -4.65
C ASN A 41 5.52 23.23 -4.29
N GLY A 42 4.61 22.86 -3.38
CA GLY A 42 3.50 23.71 -2.95
C GLY A 42 2.29 23.73 -3.90
N LYS A 43 2.39 23.22 -5.13
CA LYS A 43 1.26 23.15 -6.08
C LYS A 43 0.31 22.00 -5.74
N SER A 44 -0.95 22.14 -6.12
CA SER A 44 -1.94 21.05 -6.04
C SER A 44 -1.70 20.02 -7.14
N GLY A 45 -1.80 18.74 -6.80
CA GLY A 45 -1.61 17.63 -7.74
C GLY A 45 -2.32 16.34 -7.32
N PRO A 46 -2.19 15.27 -8.14
CA PRO A 46 -2.89 14.02 -7.91
C PRO A 46 -2.34 13.25 -6.70
N LEU A 47 -3.16 12.34 -6.16
CA LEU A 47 -2.76 11.42 -5.11
C LEU A 47 -2.11 10.16 -5.70
N ASN A 48 -1.04 9.71 -5.04
CA ASN A 48 -0.48 8.38 -5.24
C ASN A 48 -0.95 7.45 -4.14
N MET A 49 -0.93 6.16 -4.41
CA MET A 49 -1.30 5.12 -3.46
C MET A 49 -0.17 4.11 -3.26
N GLY A 50 -0.23 3.40 -2.15
CA GLY A 50 0.61 2.26 -1.86
C GLY A 50 -0.09 1.33 -0.87
N ALA A 51 0.36 0.09 -0.82
CA ALA A 51 -0.18 -0.90 0.10
C ALA A 51 0.91 -1.85 0.61
N VAL A 52 0.63 -2.42 1.77
CA VAL A 52 1.34 -3.57 2.33
C VAL A 52 0.34 -4.68 2.59
N LEU A 53 0.67 -5.88 2.15
CA LEU A 53 -0.11 -7.10 2.34
C LEU A 53 0.74 -8.09 3.13
N ILE A 54 0.29 -8.44 4.33
CA ILE A 54 0.96 -9.39 5.22
C ILE A 54 0.21 -10.71 5.14
N LEU A 55 0.87 -11.68 4.53
CA LEU A 55 0.34 -13.03 4.34
C LEU A 55 0.87 -13.98 5.42
N PRO A 56 0.22 -15.14 5.62
CA PRO A 56 0.74 -16.20 6.46
C PRO A 56 2.07 -16.74 5.92
N GLU A 57 2.84 -17.40 6.78
CA GLU A 57 4.12 -17.97 6.35
C GLU A 57 3.95 -18.99 5.21
N GLY A 58 4.90 -18.99 4.28
CA GLY A 58 4.93 -19.85 3.10
C GLY A 58 4.12 -19.33 1.91
N PHE A 59 3.16 -18.42 2.11
CA PHE A 59 2.57 -17.67 1.01
C PHE A 59 3.57 -16.66 0.47
N LYS A 60 3.58 -16.47 -0.84
CA LYS A 60 4.51 -15.54 -1.49
C LYS A 60 3.95 -15.02 -2.80
N LEU A 61 4.60 -14.00 -3.36
CA LEU A 61 4.29 -13.52 -4.71
C LEU A 61 4.47 -14.65 -5.72
N ALA A 62 3.47 -14.85 -6.59
CA ALA A 62 3.54 -15.86 -7.63
C ALA A 62 4.67 -15.52 -8.62
N PRO A 63 5.49 -16.50 -9.03
CA PRO A 63 6.54 -16.27 -10.01
C PRO A 63 5.92 -16.02 -11.40
N ASN A 64 6.57 -15.16 -12.19
CA ASN A 64 6.05 -14.64 -13.47
C ASN A 64 5.65 -15.70 -14.51
N ASN A 65 6.16 -16.92 -14.41
CA ASN A 65 5.85 -18.05 -15.28
C ASN A 65 4.54 -18.77 -14.90
N LEU A 66 4.09 -18.63 -13.65
CA LEU A 66 2.86 -19.25 -13.14
C LEU A 66 1.66 -18.31 -13.18
N ILE A 67 1.87 -17.01 -13.43
CA ILE A 67 0.80 -16.01 -13.49
C ILE A 67 0.05 -16.14 -14.84
N PRO A 68 -1.28 -16.39 -14.82
CA PRO A 68 -2.13 -16.36 -16.01
C PRO A 68 -1.99 -15.04 -16.80
N LYS A 69 -2.12 -15.12 -18.13
CA LYS A 69 -1.99 -13.95 -19.03
C LYS A 69 -2.92 -12.79 -18.64
N GLU A 70 -4.17 -13.10 -18.28
CA GLU A 70 -5.16 -12.12 -17.86
C GLU A 70 -4.69 -11.30 -16.64
N ILE A 71 -4.20 -11.97 -15.60
CA ILE A 71 -3.70 -11.32 -14.38
C ILE A 71 -2.46 -10.50 -14.67
N LYS A 72 -1.58 -11.02 -15.54
CA LYS A 72 -0.35 -10.35 -15.95
C LYS A 72 -0.64 -9.04 -16.69
N GLU A 73 -1.71 -8.98 -17.46
CA GLU A 73 -2.17 -7.75 -18.12
C GLU A 73 -2.75 -6.75 -17.11
N LYS A 74 -3.60 -7.20 -16.18
CA LYS A 74 -4.18 -6.32 -15.13
C LYS A 74 -3.13 -5.74 -14.19
N THR A 75 -2.07 -6.50 -13.90
CA THR A 75 -0.96 -6.10 -13.01
C THR A 75 0.18 -5.39 -13.74
N LYS A 76 0.08 -5.17 -15.05
CA LYS A 76 1.13 -4.55 -15.85
C LYS A 76 1.46 -3.14 -15.35
N GLY A 77 2.75 -2.90 -15.07
CA GLY A 77 3.24 -1.62 -14.54
C GLY A 77 3.09 -1.46 -13.03
N THR A 78 2.53 -2.45 -12.33
CA THR A 78 2.54 -2.52 -10.87
C THR A 78 3.74 -3.33 -10.41
N TYR A 79 4.63 -2.73 -9.64
CA TYR A 79 5.81 -3.39 -9.11
C TYR A 79 5.56 -3.82 -7.66
N ILE A 80 5.38 -5.12 -7.45
CA ILE A 80 5.20 -5.73 -6.13
C ILE A 80 6.53 -6.36 -5.72
N GLN A 81 6.98 -6.04 -4.51
CA GLN A 81 8.23 -6.55 -3.96
C GLN A 81 8.00 -7.17 -2.58
N PRO A 82 8.77 -8.20 -2.21
CA PRO A 82 8.81 -8.65 -0.82
C PRO A 82 9.41 -7.56 0.07
N TYR A 83 8.96 -7.48 1.32
CA TYR A 83 9.44 -6.49 2.29
C TYR A 83 10.94 -6.63 2.58
N SER A 84 11.43 -7.87 2.60
CA SER A 84 12.86 -8.17 2.73
C SER A 84 13.18 -9.55 2.15
N THR A 85 14.47 -9.86 1.99
CA THR A 85 14.95 -11.19 1.60
C THR A 85 14.52 -12.30 2.55
N SER A 86 14.27 -11.98 3.81
CA SER A 86 13.84 -12.93 4.86
C SER A 86 12.32 -13.03 5.03
N LYS A 87 11.56 -12.11 4.42
CA LYS A 87 10.10 -11.98 4.58
C LYS A 87 9.44 -11.86 3.21
N ASP A 88 9.35 -12.98 2.51
CA ASP A 88 8.72 -13.10 1.19
C ASP A 88 7.19 -13.11 1.24
N ASN A 89 6.62 -13.39 2.41
CA ASN A 89 5.18 -13.36 2.70
C ASN A 89 4.63 -11.95 2.98
N ILE A 90 5.50 -10.94 3.13
CA ILE A 90 5.08 -9.54 3.28
C ILE A 90 5.33 -8.84 1.95
N LEU A 91 4.26 -8.41 1.29
CA LEU A 91 4.32 -7.81 -0.04
C LEU A 91 4.06 -6.30 0.06
N VAL A 92 4.91 -5.52 -0.56
CA VAL A 92 4.84 -4.05 -0.61
C VAL A 92 4.68 -3.59 -2.04
N VAL A 93 3.85 -2.57 -2.24
CA VAL A 93 3.60 -1.97 -3.55
C VAL A 93 3.45 -0.46 -3.42
N GLY A 94 3.96 0.26 -4.40
CA GLY A 94 3.84 1.71 -4.52
C GLY A 94 5.17 2.44 -4.59
N PRO A 95 5.14 3.75 -4.92
CA PRO A 95 3.95 4.54 -5.19
C PRO A 95 3.32 4.26 -6.57
N ILE A 96 2.00 4.06 -6.62
CA ILE A 96 1.20 3.92 -7.86
C ILE A 96 0.38 5.20 -8.07
N PRO A 97 0.29 5.75 -9.30
CA PRO A 97 -0.65 6.82 -9.61
C PRO A 97 -2.11 6.39 -9.34
N GLY A 98 -2.81 7.08 -8.43
CA GLY A 98 -4.15 6.64 -8.02
C GLY A 98 -5.26 6.87 -9.05
N ASN A 99 -5.00 7.67 -10.08
CA ASN A 99 -5.98 8.09 -11.08
C ASN A 99 -6.37 6.99 -12.09
N LYS A 100 -5.52 5.97 -12.28
CA LYS A 100 -5.75 4.94 -13.31
C LYS A 100 -6.42 3.69 -12.76
N ASN A 101 -6.02 3.21 -11.59
CA ASN A 101 -6.56 2.00 -10.95
C ASN A 101 -6.66 2.23 -9.43
N LYS A 102 -7.86 2.12 -8.88
CA LYS A 102 -8.13 2.18 -7.43
C LYS A 102 -7.98 0.82 -6.73
N GLU A 103 -7.72 -0.20 -7.53
CA GLU A 103 -7.55 -1.59 -7.10
C GLU A 103 -6.10 -2.02 -7.36
N ILE A 104 -5.55 -2.75 -6.41
CA ILE A 104 -4.22 -3.32 -6.51
C ILE A 104 -4.34 -4.83 -6.38
N ILE A 105 -3.99 -5.54 -7.44
CA ILE A 105 -4.12 -6.99 -7.53
C ILE A 105 -2.78 -7.64 -7.19
N PHE A 106 -2.80 -8.52 -6.19
CA PHE A 106 -1.65 -9.32 -5.76
C PHE A 106 -1.83 -10.76 -6.26
N PRO A 107 -0.98 -11.23 -7.19
CA PRO A 107 -0.95 -12.64 -7.57
C PRO A 107 -0.14 -13.42 -6.54
N ILE A 108 -0.81 -14.25 -5.75
CA ILE A 108 -0.21 -14.97 -4.61
C ILE A 108 -0.15 -16.45 -4.94
N LEU A 109 0.97 -17.08 -4.61
CA LEU A 109 1.13 -18.53 -4.62
C LEU A 109 0.95 -19.07 -3.19
N SER A 110 -0.01 -19.99 -3.02
CA SER A 110 -0.19 -20.70 -1.75
C SER A 110 0.92 -21.72 -1.50
N PRO A 111 1.28 -22.00 -0.24
CA PRO A 111 2.27 -23.01 0.09
C PRO A 111 1.74 -24.43 -0.12
N ASP A 112 2.64 -25.42 -0.04
CA ASP A 112 2.33 -26.83 -0.12
C ASP A 112 2.69 -27.56 1.19
N PRO A 113 1.72 -27.86 2.07
CA PRO A 113 1.95 -28.64 3.30
C PRO A 113 2.50 -30.05 3.07
N GLY A 114 2.34 -30.61 1.87
CA GLY A 114 2.95 -31.90 1.51
C GLY A 114 4.47 -31.81 1.34
N LYS A 115 5.00 -30.63 1.01
CA LYS A 115 6.44 -30.39 0.78
C LYS A 115 7.10 -29.60 1.91
N ASN A 116 6.36 -28.74 2.58
CA ASN A 116 6.84 -27.91 3.68
C ASN A 116 6.12 -28.30 4.97
N LYS A 117 6.87 -28.82 5.95
CA LYS A 117 6.32 -29.27 7.24
C LYS A 117 5.95 -28.12 8.19
N ASN A 118 6.41 -26.91 7.91
CA ASN A 118 6.17 -25.73 8.77
C ASN A 118 4.84 -25.03 8.44
N VAL A 119 4.11 -25.48 7.41
CA VAL A 119 2.82 -24.93 7.01
C VAL A 119 1.75 -26.00 7.13
N HIS A 120 0.56 -25.60 7.57
CA HIS A 120 -0.53 -26.53 7.87
C HIS A 120 -1.85 -26.10 7.20
N PHE A 121 -2.79 -27.02 7.06
CA PHE A 121 -4.14 -26.71 6.60
C PHE A 121 -4.95 -26.09 7.75
N LEU A 122 -4.99 -24.76 7.79
CA LEU A 122 -5.71 -23.99 8.81
C LEU A 122 -6.35 -22.75 8.18
N LYS A 123 -7.25 -22.12 8.92
CA LYS A 123 -7.72 -20.77 8.60
C LYS A 123 -6.69 -19.77 9.08
N TYR A 124 -6.15 -18.97 8.18
CA TYR A 124 -5.15 -17.97 8.50
C TYR A 124 -5.70 -16.55 8.36
N PRO A 125 -5.25 -15.60 9.20
CA PRO A 125 -5.54 -14.18 9.01
C PRO A 125 -4.65 -13.60 7.89
N ILE A 126 -5.16 -12.57 7.22
CA ILE A 126 -4.42 -11.73 6.29
C ILE A 126 -4.57 -10.29 6.79
N TYR A 127 -3.47 -9.54 6.81
CA TYR A 127 -3.50 -8.14 7.23
C TYR A 127 -3.13 -7.24 6.05
N VAL A 128 -3.83 -6.12 5.94
CA VAL A 128 -3.60 -5.13 4.90
C VAL A 128 -3.41 -3.76 5.53
N GLY A 129 -2.43 -3.02 5.00
CA GLY A 129 -2.28 -1.59 5.21
C GLY A 129 -2.31 -0.89 3.86
N GLY A 130 -3.05 0.22 3.77
CA GLY A 130 -3.14 1.03 2.57
C GLY A 130 -2.84 2.48 2.90
N ASN A 131 -2.19 3.19 1.97
CA ASN A 131 -1.98 4.62 2.06
C ASN A 131 -2.36 5.30 0.75
N ARG A 132 -2.94 6.49 0.85
CA ARG A 132 -3.14 7.41 -0.26
C ARG A 132 -2.65 8.81 0.13
N GLY A 133 -1.99 9.50 -0.79
CA GLY A 133 -1.43 10.82 -0.54
C GLY A 133 -0.10 10.80 0.23
N ARG A 134 0.45 12.00 0.45
CA ARG A 134 1.76 12.22 1.07
C ARG A 134 1.68 12.18 2.60
N GLY A 135 2.71 11.59 3.19
CA GLY A 135 2.88 11.53 4.64
C GLY A 135 3.21 12.88 5.28
N GLN A 136 2.97 12.93 6.58
CA GLN A 136 3.15 14.12 7.42
C GLN A 136 4.59 14.28 7.91
N ILE A 137 5.35 13.20 8.04
CA ILE A 137 6.66 13.22 8.68
C ILE A 137 7.66 12.49 7.79
N TYR A 138 8.82 13.10 7.57
CA TYR A 138 9.93 12.47 6.86
C TYR A 138 10.67 11.48 7.75
N PRO A 139 11.43 10.53 7.19
CA PRO A 139 12.23 9.59 7.99
C PRO A 139 13.20 10.27 8.97
N ALA A 140 13.68 11.48 8.64
CA ALA A 140 14.54 12.29 9.50
C ALA A 140 13.82 12.86 10.75
N GLY A 141 12.49 12.82 10.80
CA GLY A 141 11.67 13.35 11.88
C GLY A 141 11.03 14.71 11.58
N ASP A 142 11.49 15.41 10.54
CA ASP A 142 10.93 16.70 10.15
C ASP A 142 9.52 16.60 9.57
N LYS A 143 8.69 17.61 9.83
CA LYS A 143 7.34 17.72 9.27
C LYS A 143 7.42 18.05 7.78
N SER A 144 6.55 17.43 6.98
CA SER A 144 6.33 17.81 5.59
C SER A 144 5.44 19.05 5.48
N ASN A 145 5.41 19.66 4.30
CA ASN A 145 4.46 20.74 3.95
C ASN A 145 2.99 20.27 3.85
N ASN A 146 2.69 18.99 4.07
CA ASN A 146 1.33 18.45 4.13
C ASN A 146 0.85 18.32 5.59
N ASN A 147 1.01 19.38 6.38
CA ASN A 147 0.64 19.44 7.80
C ASN A 147 0.05 20.78 8.18
N PRO A 148 -0.79 20.82 9.23
CA PRO A 148 -1.06 22.06 9.93
C PRO A 148 0.23 22.58 10.59
N ILE A 149 0.47 23.88 10.44
CA ILE A 149 1.49 24.60 11.19
C ILE A 149 0.82 25.15 12.45
N ILE A 150 1.35 24.79 13.61
CA ILE A 150 0.83 25.21 14.91
C ILE A 150 1.74 26.28 15.52
N SER A 151 1.15 27.21 16.27
CA SER A 151 1.93 28.19 17.04
C SER A 151 2.66 27.49 18.20
N LEU A 152 3.92 27.84 18.41
CA LEU A 152 4.70 27.39 19.57
C LEU A 152 4.35 28.16 20.85
N HIS A 153 3.76 29.35 20.71
CA HIS A 153 3.49 30.26 21.81
C HIS A 153 2.09 30.89 21.69
N SER A 154 1.51 31.21 22.84
CA SER A 154 0.30 32.04 22.90
C SER A 154 0.65 33.50 22.71
N GLY A 155 -0.17 34.26 21.99
CA GLY A 155 0.07 35.69 21.78
C GLY A 155 -0.75 36.25 20.61
N LYS A 156 -0.42 37.50 20.24
CA LYS A 156 -1.05 38.20 19.12
C LYS A 156 -0.11 38.16 17.90
N VAL A 157 -0.65 37.81 16.73
CA VAL A 157 0.07 37.89 15.45
C VAL A 157 0.22 39.36 15.06
N VAL A 158 1.46 39.85 14.94
CA VAL A 158 1.75 41.26 14.62
C VAL A 158 2.02 41.48 13.13
N LYS A 159 2.63 40.50 12.45
CA LYS A 159 3.04 40.60 11.04
C LYS A 159 2.94 39.24 10.35
N ILE A 160 2.55 39.25 9.08
CA ILE A 160 2.63 38.10 8.16
C ILE A 160 3.36 38.59 6.91
N GLU A 161 4.42 37.89 6.51
CA GLU A 161 5.18 38.18 5.30
C GLU A 161 5.00 37.02 4.31
N ASN A 162 4.68 37.34 3.06
CA ASN A 162 4.70 36.36 1.98
C ASN A 162 6.08 36.40 1.33
N LEU A 163 6.79 35.27 1.37
CA LEU A 163 7.99 35.06 0.59
C LEU A 163 7.57 34.45 -0.75
N GLU A 164 8.04 35.00 -1.86
CA GLU A 164 7.83 34.37 -3.17
C GLU A 164 8.54 33.00 -3.19
N GLN A 165 7.83 31.97 -3.69
CA GLN A 165 8.29 30.59 -3.80
C GLN A 165 8.82 30.27 -5.20
#